data_AF-A0A430DRJ2-F1
#
_entry.id   AF-A0A430DRJ2-F1
#
_cell.length_a   1.000
_cell.length_b   1.000
_cell.length_c   1.000
_cell.angle_alpha   90.00
_cell.angle_beta   90.00
_cell.angle_gamma   90.00
#
_symmetry.space_group_name_H-M   'P 1'
#
loop_
_entity.id
_entity.type
_entity.pdbx_description
1 polymer ?
#
loop_
_entity_poly.entity_id
_entity_poly.type
_entity_poly.pdbx_seq_one_letter_code
_entity_poly.pdbx_strand_id
1 'polypeptide(L)'
;MNMFAPALLAAAVLAAPATAALRDTPEVQLQKALAGRVAGEPVRCISTTAITSTQIIDKKAIIYRVGSTLYLNEPQTGADQLNDFDALLNRWAGPQLCRTDSLQLLDRTSRIPRGFVVLGDFVPYKKAPAAAK
;
A
#
# COMPACT_ATOMS: atom_id res chain seq x y z
N MET A 1 13.28 -71.79 16.61
CA MET A 1 13.67 -71.11 15.36
C MET A 1 12.68 -70.00 15.10
N ASN A 2 13.12 -68.75 15.26
CA ASN A 2 12.35 -67.53 15.02
C ASN A 2 11.91 -67.40 13.56
N MET A 3 10.78 -66.73 13.32
CA MET A 3 10.73 -65.72 12.27
C MET A 3 9.71 -64.61 12.58
N PHE A 4 10.17 -63.39 12.37
CA PHE A 4 9.60 -62.10 12.75
C PHE A 4 8.34 -61.74 11.94
N ALA A 5 7.36 -61.09 12.58
CA ALA A 5 6.27 -60.39 11.90
C ALA A 5 6.44 -58.87 12.11
N PRO A 6 6.55 -58.05 11.05
CA PRO A 6 6.68 -56.61 11.21
C PRO A 6 5.31 -55.93 11.30
N ALA A 7 5.21 -54.99 12.22
CA ALA A 7 4.13 -54.02 12.33
C ALA A 7 4.30 -52.91 11.28
N LEU A 8 3.20 -52.51 10.62
CA LEU A 8 3.12 -51.28 9.84
C LEU A 8 1.81 -50.55 10.18
N LEU A 9 1.87 -49.62 11.13
CA LEU A 9 0.85 -48.58 11.29
C LEU A 9 1.06 -47.54 10.18
N ALA A 10 0.13 -47.48 9.23
CA ALA A 10 0.09 -46.41 8.24
C ALA A 10 -0.52 -45.14 8.89
N ALA A 11 0.32 -44.17 9.24
CA ALA A 11 -0.13 -42.84 9.63
C ALA A 11 -0.51 -42.05 8.37
N ALA A 12 -1.81 -41.91 8.11
CA ALA A 12 -2.32 -41.03 7.06
C ALA A 12 -2.14 -39.57 7.50
N VAL A 13 -1.09 -38.91 6.98
CA VAL A 13 -0.92 -37.47 7.13
C VAL A 13 -1.94 -36.78 6.23
N LEU A 14 -3.02 -36.25 6.81
CA LEU A 14 -3.91 -35.34 6.08
C LEU A 14 -3.15 -34.05 5.77
N ALA A 15 -2.63 -33.93 4.55
CA ALA A 15 -2.20 -32.66 4.01
C ALA A 15 -3.43 -31.79 3.75
N ALA A 16 -3.75 -30.88 4.69
CA ALA A 16 -4.73 -29.83 4.43
C ALA A 16 -4.12 -28.86 3.38
N PRO A 17 -4.85 -28.52 2.29
CA PRO A 17 -4.36 -27.53 1.36
C PRO A 17 -4.31 -26.18 2.08
N ALA A 18 -3.14 -25.56 2.12
CA ALA A 18 -3.01 -24.17 2.53
C ALA A 18 -3.75 -23.31 1.50
N THR A 19 -5.00 -22.95 1.77
CA THR A 19 -5.71 -21.95 0.98
C THR A 19 -5.02 -20.62 1.22
N ALA A 20 -4.19 -20.19 0.26
CA ALA A 20 -3.67 -18.83 0.23
C ALA A 20 -4.88 -17.89 0.21
N ALA A 21 -5.04 -17.08 1.27
CA ALA A 21 -6.11 -16.09 1.32
C ALA A 21 -5.96 -15.17 0.10
N LEU A 22 -7.02 -15.05 -0.70
CA LEU A 22 -7.02 -14.17 -1.87
C LEU A 22 -6.83 -12.74 -1.38
N ARG A 23 -5.76 -12.06 -1.83
CA ARG A 23 -5.55 -10.64 -1.52
C ARG A 23 -6.65 -9.81 -2.16
N ASP A 24 -7.09 -8.77 -1.44
CA ASP A 24 -8.04 -7.79 -1.97
C ASP A 24 -7.49 -7.15 -3.26
N THR A 25 -8.37 -6.84 -4.21
CA THR A 25 -7.99 -6.05 -5.39
C THR A 25 -7.58 -4.63 -4.97
N PRO A 26 -6.75 -3.93 -5.76
CA PRO A 26 -6.35 -2.55 -5.46
C PRO A 26 -7.54 -1.61 -5.22
N GLU A 27 -8.62 -1.77 -5.98
CA GLU A 27 -9.88 -1.04 -5.81
C GLU A 27 -10.47 -1.24 -4.41
N VAL A 28 -10.56 -2.49 -3.97
CA VAL A 28 -11.13 -2.85 -2.66
C VAL A 28 -10.22 -2.34 -1.54
N GLN A 29 -8.90 -2.45 -1.70
CA GLN A 29 -7.95 -1.90 -0.73
C GLN A 29 -8.08 -0.37 -0.59
N LEU A 30 -8.21 0.35 -1.71
CA LEU A 30 -8.41 1.80 -1.71
C LEU A 30 -9.72 2.19 -1.00
N GLN A 31 -10.83 1.51 -1.33
CA GLN A 31 -12.12 1.74 -0.69
C GLN A 31 -12.07 1.50 0.81
N LYS A 32 -11.44 0.40 1.25
CA LYS A 32 -11.24 0.10 2.67
C LYS A 32 -10.38 1.15 3.36
N ALA A 33 -9.29 1.60 2.73
CA ALA A 33 -8.39 2.60 3.30
C ALA A 33 -9.08 3.97 3.51
N LEU A 34 -10.02 4.32 2.64
CA LEU A 34 -10.74 5.59 2.67
C LEU A 34 -12.13 5.52 3.32
N ALA A 35 -12.54 4.35 3.82
CA ALA A 35 -13.86 4.14 4.41
C ALA A 35 -14.17 5.14 5.55
N GLY A 36 -15.41 5.65 5.58
CA GLY A 36 -15.87 6.61 6.59
C GLY A 36 -15.24 8.01 6.48
N ARG A 37 -14.64 8.33 5.32
CA ARG A 37 -14.04 9.64 5.05
C ARG A 37 -14.67 10.30 3.85
N VAL A 38 -14.60 11.62 3.83
CA VAL A 38 -15.12 12.48 2.76
C VAL A 38 -13.96 13.19 2.10
N ALA A 39 -13.95 13.17 0.76
CA ALA A 39 -12.99 13.91 -0.05
C ALA A 39 -13.26 15.42 0.05
N GLY A 40 -12.20 16.21 0.18
CA GLY A 40 -12.24 17.66 0.07
C GLY A 40 -11.54 18.16 -1.21
N GLU A 41 -11.39 19.48 -1.30
CA GLU A 41 -10.70 20.13 -2.41
C GLU A 41 -9.24 19.66 -2.52
N PRO A 42 -8.77 19.26 -3.73
CA PRO A 42 -7.38 18.88 -3.95
C PRO A 42 -6.42 20.01 -3.59
N VAL A 43 -5.29 19.65 -2.98
CA VAL A 43 -4.19 20.57 -2.69
C VAL A 43 -2.94 20.16 -3.46
N ARG A 44 -2.11 21.14 -3.80
CA ARG A 44 -0.92 20.91 -4.62
C ARG A 44 0.27 20.37 -3.85
N CYS A 45 0.35 20.60 -2.54
CA CYS A 45 1.49 20.17 -1.72
C CYS A 45 1.05 19.78 -0.32
N ILE A 46 1.75 18.81 0.28
CA ILE A 46 1.63 18.43 1.69
C ILE A 46 2.97 18.58 2.40
N SER A 47 2.97 18.79 3.72
CA SER A 47 4.22 18.87 4.50
C SER A 47 4.84 17.49 4.65
N THR A 48 6.10 17.31 4.24
CA THR A 48 6.82 16.03 4.37
C THR A 48 7.08 15.66 5.82
N THR A 49 7.38 16.66 6.66
CA THR A 49 7.67 16.47 8.09
C THR A 49 6.44 16.06 8.90
N ALA A 50 5.24 16.31 8.39
CA ALA A 50 3.98 15.93 9.02
C ALA A 50 3.45 14.55 8.56
N ILE A 51 4.11 13.90 7.58
CA ILE A 51 3.74 12.56 7.11
C ILE A 51 4.13 11.54 8.17
N THR A 52 3.14 10.80 8.66
CA THR A 52 3.32 9.77 9.70
C THR A 52 3.17 8.35 9.16
N SER A 53 2.60 8.19 7.97
CA SER A 53 2.42 6.89 7.32
C SER A 53 2.24 7.10 5.82
N THR A 54 2.77 6.15 5.04
CA THR A 54 2.62 6.07 3.60
C THR A 54 2.17 4.66 3.25
N GLN A 55 1.14 4.54 2.41
CA GLN A 55 0.65 3.28 1.88
C GLN A 55 0.57 3.40 0.37
N ILE A 56 1.14 2.44 -0.35
CA ILE A 56 0.96 2.30 -1.79
C ILE A 56 -0.26 1.40 -2.02
N ILE A 57 -1.13 1.81 -2.94
CA ILE A 57 -2.16 0.98 -3.54
C ILE A 57 -1.66 0.58 -4.92
N ASP A 58 -1.44 -0.72 -5.11
CA ASP A 58 -0.88 -1.31 -6.32
C ASP A 58 -1.47 -0.70 -7.59
N LYS A 59 -0.55 -0.28 -8.48
CA LYS A 59 -0.85 0.24 -9.82
C LYS A 59 -1.81 1.44 -9.86
N LYS A 60 -2.05 2.10 -8.73
CA LYS A 60 -3.18 3.04 -8.62
C LYS A 60 -2.84 4.34 -7.91
N ALA A 61 -2.44 4.27 -6.65
CA ALA A 61 -2.38 5.48 -5.82
C ALA A 61 -1.41 5.35 -4.65
N ILE A 62 -1.11 6.49 -4.03
CA ILE A 62 -0.35 6.57 -2.78
C ILE A 62 -1.20 7.33 -1.77
N ILE A 63 -1.33 6.76 -0.57
CA ILE A 63 -2.04 7.38 0.55
C ILE A 63 -1.01 7.84 1.57
N TYR A 64 -0.99 9.14 1.86
CA TYR A 64 -0.18 9.74 2.91
C TYR A 64 -1.04 10.11 4.11
N ARG A 65 -0.57 9.84 5.33
CA ARG A 65 -1.24 10.29 6.56
C ARG A 65 -0.55 11.53 7.12
N VAL A 66 -1.32 12.61 7.25
CA VAL A 66 -0.89 13.85 7.90
C VAL A 66 -1.90 14.21 8.98
N GLY A 67 -1.50 14.06 10.25
CA GLY A 67 -2.42 14.14 11.39
C GLY A 67 -3.58 13.15 11.25
N SER A 68 -4.82 13.65 11.32
CA SER A 68 -6.05 12.86 11.15
C SER A 68 -6.50 12.69 9.69
N THR A 69 -5.89 13.43 8.76
CA THR A 69 -6.27 13.46 7.35
C THR A 69 -5.44 12.45 6.55
N LEU A 70 -6.09 11.71 5.66
CA LEU A 70 -5.40 10.94 4.62
C LEU A 70 -5.38 11.77 3.34
N TYR A 71 -4.26 11.84 2.66
CA TYR A 71 -4.12 12.49 1.37
C TYR A 71 -3.91 11.41 0.32
N LEU A 72 -4.89 11.27 -0.57
CA LEU A 72 -4.80 10.40 -1.73
C LEU A 72 -4.06 11.15 -2.83
N ASN A 73 -2.97 10.58 -3.32
CA ASN A 73 -2.29 11.03 -4.53
C ASN A 73 -2.44 9.95 -5.59
N GLU A 74 -3.07 10.28 -6.70
CA GLU A 74 -3.05 9.48 -7.92
C GLU A 74 -1.95 10.06 -8.82
N PRO A 75 -0.82 9.35 -9.03
CA PRO A 75 0.25 9.88 -9.85
C PRO A 75 -0.22 10.18 -11.28
N GLN A 76 0.15 11.34 -11.79
CA GLN A 76 -0.12 11.71 -13.18
C GLN A 76 0.69 10.89 -14.19
N THR A 77 1.76 10.21 -13.74
CA THR A 77 2.59 9.33 -14.56
C THR A 77 3.16 8.20 -13.71
N GLY A 78 3.22 7.00 -14.28
CA GLY A 78 3.85 5.82 -13.67
C GLY A 78 3.01 5.14 -12.59
N ALA A 79 1.75 5.53 -12.41
CA ALA A 79 0.87 4.90 -11.41
C ALA A 79 0.80 3.37 -11.58
N ASP A 80 0.81 2.88 -12.82
CA ASP A 80 0.84 1.47 -13.21
C ASP A 80 2.10 0.71 -12.76
N GLN A 81 3.17 1.43 -12.40
CA GLN A 81 4.42 0.86 -11.90
C GLN A 81 4.41 0.69 -10.38
N LEU A 82 3.47 1.30 -9.65
CA LEU A 82 3.40 1.21 -8.20
C LEU A 82 3.20 -0.24 -7.73
N ASN A 83 4.00 -0.63 -6.76
CA ASN A 83 3.85 -1.88 -6.02
C ASN A 83 3.94 -1.61 -4.52
N ASP A 84 3.08 -2.27 -3.74
CA ASP A 84 2.97 -2.16 -2.30
C ASP A 84 4.24 -2.56 -1.53
N PHE A 85 5.13 -3.29 -2.20
CA PHE A 85 6.43 -3.69 -1.68
C PHE A 85 7.56 -2.71 -2.01
N ASP A 86 7.31 -1.58 -2.68
CA ASP A 86 8.36 -0.60 -2.95
C ASP A 86 8.68 0.31 -1.76
N ALA A 87 9.89 0.87 -1.78
CA ALA A 87 10.19 2.12 -1.12
C ALA A 87 10.09 3.28 -2.10
N LEU A 88 9.45 4.37 -1.67
CA LEU A 88 9.38 5.63 -2.41
C LEU A 88 10.56 6.52 -2.01
N LEU A 89 11.47 6.76 -2.95
CA LEU A 89 12.61 7.65 -2.74
C LEU A 89 12.35 9.00 -3.41
N ASN A 90 12.28 10.06 -2.60
CA ASN A 90 12.37 11.43 -3.09
C ASN A 90 13.84 11.87 -3.08
N ARG A 91 14.47 12.01 -4.26
CA ARG A 91 15.87 12.47 -4.37
C ARG A 91 16.05 13.93 -3.99
N TRP A 92 15.01 14.74 -4.18
CA TRP A 92 15.01 16.17 -3.92
C TRP A 92 14.13 16.47 -2.72
N ALA A 93 14.44 15.83 -1.59
CA ALA A 93 13.65 15.95 -0.37
C ALA A 93 13.60 17.40 0.11
N GLY A 94 12.42 18.00 0.02
CA GLY A 94 12.10 19.33 0.56
C GLY A 94 11.18 19.26 1.78
N PRO A 95 10.84 20.43 2.36
CA PRO A 95 9.87 20.52 3.46
C PRO A 95 8.43 20.20 3.04
N GLN A 96 8.20 20.13 1.72
CA GLN A 96 6.91 19.79 1.12
C GLN A 96 7.11 18.68 0.09
N LEU A 97 6.04 17.91 -0.09
CA LEU A 97 5.86 16.97 -1.18
C LEU A 97 4.76 17.55 -2.06
N CYS A 98 5.11 17.92 -3.27
CA CYS A 98 4.26 18.65 -4.18
C CYS A 98 3.85 17.80 -5.38
N ARG A 99 2.75 18.21 -6.02
CA ARG A 99 2.40 17.78 -7.37
C ARG A 99 3.61 18.03 -8.27
N THR A 100 3.81 17.14 -9.24
CA THR A 100 4.98 17.08 -10.14
C THR A 100 6.31 16.65 -9.53
N ASP A 101 6.40 16.51 -8.19
CA ASP A 101 7.56 15.86 -7.61
C ASP A 101 7.66 14.43 -8.15
N SER A 102 8.89 14.01 -8.43
CA SER A 102 9.17 12.69 -8.98
C SER A 102 9.75 11.79 -7.89
N LEU A 103 9.10 10.65 -7.65
CA LEU A 103 9.56 9.64 -6.70
C LEU A 103 10.12 8.44 -7.44
N GLN A 104 11.32 8.02 -7.08
CA GLN A 104 11.91 6.79 -7.60
C GLN A 104 11.35 5.60 -6.84
N LEU A 105 10.97 4.55 -7.57
CA LEU A 105 10.50 3.29 -7.02
C LEU A 105 11.69 2.36 -6.81
N LEU A 106 11.94 1.99 -5.55
CA LEU A 106 12.99 1.05 -5.18
C LEU A 106 12.36 -0.27 -4.73
N ASP A 107 12.77 -1.37 -5.35
CA ASP A 107 12.46 -2.70 -4.81
C ASP A 107 13.09 -2.84 -3.42
N ARG A 108 12.30 -3.17 -2.40
CA ARG A 108 12.80 -3.18 -1.01
C ARG A 108 13.82 -4.27 -0.72
N THR A 109 13.83 -5.36 -1.49
CA THR A 109 14.78 -6.47 -1.31
C THR A 109 16.14 -6.12 -1.89
N SER A 110 16.19 -5.82 -3.18
CA SER A 110 17.43 -5.54 -3.93
C SER A 110 17.93 -4.10 -3.77
N ARG A 111 17.05 -3.17 -3.38
CA ARG A 111 17.26 -1.72 -3.38
C ARG A 111 17.57 -1.14 -4.76
N ILE A 112 17.30 -1.89 -5.81
CA ILE A 112 17.51 -1.47 -7.19
C ILE A 112 16.33 -0.58 -7.62
N PRO A 113 16.59 0.57 -8.25
CA PRO A 113 15.54 1.34 -8.89
C PRO A 113 14.89 0.59 -10.04
N ARG A 114 13.56 0.58 -10.06
CA ARG A 114 12.78 -0.12 -11.08
C ARG A 114 11.79 0.77 -11.84
N GLY A 115 11.75 2.05 -11.51
CA GLY A 115 10.82 3.00 -12.13
C GLY A 115 10.74 4.31 -11.37
N PHE A 116 9.77 5.13 -11.77
CA PHE A 116 9.44 6.37 -11.08
C PHE A 116 7.97 6.70 -11.27
N VAL A 117 7.46 7.53 -10.36
CA VAL A 117 6.16 8.17 -10.49
C VAL A 117 6.31 9.68 -10.47
N VAL A 118 5.43 10.37 -11.17
CA VAL A 118 5.28 11.82 -11.05
C VAL A 118 3.97 12.08 -10.32
N LEU A 119 4.04 12.75 -9.17
CA LEU A 119 2.88 12.92 -8.29
C LEU A 119 1.83 13.83 -8.91
N GLY A 120 0.56 13.49 -8.68
CA GLY A 120 -0.60 14.31 -9.00
C GLY A 120 -0.93 15.30 -7.88
N ASP A 121 -2.17 15.80 -7.86
CA ASP A 121 -2.69 16.55 -6.72
C ASP A 121 -2.98 15.62 -5.53
N PHE A 122 -3.08 16.21 -4.33
CA PHE A 122 -3.39 15.49 -3.11
C PHE A 122 -4.83 15.78 -2.68
N VAL A 123 -5.69 14.76 -2.76
CA VAL A 123 -7.09 14.87 -2.32
C VAL A 123 -7.18 14.55 -0.82
N PRO A 124 -7.59 15.50 0.03
CA PRO A 124 -7.72 15.25 1.47
C PRO A 124 -9.00 14.47 1.79
N TYR A 125 -8.85 13.33 2.45
CA TYR A 125 -9.90 12.51 3.01
C TYR A 125 -9.96 12.66 4.54
N LYS A 126 -10.93 13.46 4.99
CA LYS A 126 -11.20 13.72 6.41
C LYS A 126 -12.29 12.79 6.91
N LYS A 127 -12.26 12.43 8.19
CA LYS A 127 -13.36 11.66 8.79
C LYS A 127 -14.68 12.40 8.55
N ALA A 128 -15.72 11.67 8.16
CA ALA A 128 -17.04 12.26 8.06
C ALA A 128 -17.41 12.87 9.42
N PRO A 129 -18.06 14.04 9.46
CA PRO A 129 -18.63 14.55 10.69
C PRO A 129 -19.56 13.47 11.26
N ALA A 130 -19.49 13.25 12.57
CA ALA A 130 -20.48 12.39 13.21
C ALA A 130 -21.86 12.99 12.88
N ALA A 131 -22.78 12.16 12.37
CA ALA A 131 -24.16 12.59 12.25
C ALA A 131 -24.59 13.10 13.63
N ALA A 132 -25.02 14.36 13.70
CA ALA A 132 -25.54 14.93 14.94
C ALA A 132 -26.65 13.98 15.43
N LYS A 133 -26.45 13.41 16.61
CA LYS A 133 -27.47 12.63 17.30
C LYS A 133 -28.47 13.55 17.97
#